data_AF-A0A519JJD8-F1
#
_entry.id   AF-A0A519JJD8-F1
#
_cell.length_a   1.000
_cell.length_b   1.000
_cell.length_c   1.000
_cell.angle_alpha   90.00
_cell.angle_beta   90.00
_cell.angle_gamma   90.00
#
_symmetry.space_group_name_H-M   'P 1'
#
loop_
_entity.id
_entity.type
_entity.pdbx_description
1 polymer ?
#
loop_
_entity_poly.entity_id
_entity_poly.type
_entity_poly.pdbx_seq_one_letter_code
_entity_poly.pdbx_strand_id
1 'polypeptide(L)'
;TTARVRFIDGARDYQTGSVLARTGGEGGGLDIDLPVVCGPALAGAAALRALGGDSQDRLVVTLGPLDALRLEPGDDVAVEGREGLWRLTSVDLAETASATLEPSPPEFVPAGEDDLEAPTVGAVVGSPFFRMLELPPLPGAEDDDRPFAVVAADPWSPMQVRAGVVAEALTIRAEIQHSATVGALIQAVGAGPRHRLDRTNALTVRVEGQAPQSRVQQAVLAGGNTVAVETAEGWELVQFARAELVGDDVWRLSDLLRAQQGTERAMRAGAGIGAVVVFLDQPLERATLSRSERGLPLVWRAGSAGLPGGAAVTDVLFTAAGVHDRPWSPVHLSAQRQADGAISLRWIPRSRLEGDRWEGEDRSSDPLRFRVRVLAGEFVLRTSEVAATDAVYPAEQIDADFPDGLFAGAVIEIAQWGEGYGWGESATLAL
;
A
#
# COMPACT_ATOMS: atom_id res chain seq x y z
N THR A 1 21.78 -16.59 -49.54
CA THR A 1 21.40 -15.17 -49.68
C THR A 1 20.75 -14.65 -48.42
N THR A 2 20.92 -13.37 -48.06
CA THR A 2 20.35 -12.77 -46.84
C THR A 2 19.53 -11.52 -47.17
N ALA A 3 18.38 -11.35 -46.51
CA ALA A 3 17.60 -10.11 -46.60
C ALA A 3 17.43 -9.51 -45.20
N ARG A 4 17.75 -8.22 -45.07
CA ARG A 4 17.53 -7.43 -43.85
C ARG A 4 16.42 -6.44 -44.12
N VAL A 5 15.46 -6.40 -43.21
CA VAL A 5 14.32 -5.48 -43.27
C VAL A 5 14.34 -4.59 -42.04
N ARG A 6 14.37 -3.27 -42.21
CA ARG A 6 14.15 -2.29 -41.14
C ARG A 6 12.71 -1.80 -41.16
N PHE A 7 12.12 -1.62 -39.99
CA PHE A 7 10.71 -1.23 -39.81
C PHE A 7 10.54 -0.42 -38.51
N ILE A 8 9.35 0.14 -38.30
CA ILE A 8 9.00 0.83 -37.05
C ILE A 8 8.27 -0.16 -36.14
N ASP A 9 8.82 -0.45 -34.96
CA ASP A 9 8.27 -1.43 -34.03
C ASP A 9 7.27 -0.77 -33.07
N GLY A 10 5.96 -1.01 -33.31
CA GLY A 10 4.89 -0.46 -32.48
C GLY A 10 4.89 -0.96 -31.04
N ALA A 11 5.47 -2.13 -30.77
CA ALA A 11 5.54 -2.70 -29.42
C ALA A 11 6.75 -2.19 -28.61
N ARG A 12 7.68 -1.45 -29.24
CA ARG A 12 8.87 -0.89 -28.61
C ARG A 12 8.91 0.64 -28.74
N ASP A 13 7.85 1.30 -28.29
CA ASP A 13 7.72 2.77 -28.33
C ASP A 13 8.06 3.38 -29.70
N TYR A 14 7.64 2.72 -30.78
CA TYR A 14 7.89 3.16 -32.16
C TYR A 14 9.37 3.32 -32.53
N GLN A 15 10.26 2.58 -31.86
CA GLN A 15 11.68 2.54 -32.21
C GLN A 15 11.92 1.76 -33.51
N THR A 16 13.05 2.02 -34.16
CA THR A 16 13.44 1.29 -35.38
C THR A 16 13.83 -0.15 -35.03
N GLY A 17 13.05 -1.11 -35.54
CA GLY A 17 13.34 -2.53 -35.50
C GLY A 17 14.09 -3.01 -36.74
N SER A 18 14.79 -4.15 -36.64
CA SER A 18 15.37 -4.82 -37.80
C SER A 18 15.29 -6.34 -37.66
N VAL A 19 14.92 -7.04 -38.73
CA VAL A 19 14.94 -8.50 -38.84
C VAL A 19 15.82 -8.94 -39.99
N LEU A 20 16.37 -10.14 -39.88
CA LEU A 20 17.27 -10.71 -40.89
C LEU A 20 16.81 -12.13 -41.23
N ALA A 21 16.49 -12.36 -42.49
CA ALA A 21 16.17 -13.69 -43.03
C ALA A 21 17.34 -14.22 -43.87
N ARG A 22 17.49 -15.55 -43.90
CA ARG A 22 18.55 -16.24 -44.66
C ARG A 22 17.97 -17.45 -45.38
N THR A 23 18.33 -17.63 -46.64
CA THR A 23 18.08 -18.84 -47.44
C THR A 23 19.41 -19.44 -47.90
N GLY A 24 19.46 -20.77 -48.05
CA GLY A 24 20.65 -21.48 -48.53
C GLY A 24 20.96 -21.12 -49.99
N GLY A 25 22.11 -20.51 -50.25
CA GLY A 25 22.54 -20.08 -51.58
C GLY A 25 23.83 -19.26 -51.54
N GLU A 26 24.56 -19.26 -52.66
CA GLU A 26 25.85 -18.55 -52.80
C GLU A 26 25.65 -17.03 -52.85
N GLY A 27 26.21 -16.31 -51.87
CA GLY A 27 26.54 -14.87 -51.87
C GLY A 27 25.52 -13.86 -52.44
N GLY A 28 24.83 -13.12 -51.55
CA GLY A 28 24.03 -11.94 -51.90
C GLY A 28 23.28 -11.37 -50.70
N GLY A 29 23.17 -10.04 -50.61
CA GLY A 29 22.52 -9.32 -49.50
C GLY A 29 21.53 -8.26 -50.01
N LEU A 30 20.31 -8.28 -49.49
CA LEU A 30 19.27 -7.29 -49.78
C LEU A 30 18.94 -6.50 -48.51
N ASP A 31 18.96 -5.17 -48.59
CA ASP A 31 18.49 -4.28 -47.53
C ASP A 31 17.19 -3.61 -47.96
N ILE A 32 16.15 -3.73 -47.14
CA ILE A 32 14.84 -3.13 -47.35
C ILE A 32 14.52 -2.23 -46.16
N ASP A 33 14.30 -0.94 -46.41
CA ASP A 33 13.77 -0.02 -45.42
C ASP A 33 12.26 0.14 -45.65
N LEU A 34 11.45 -0.39 -44.73
CA LEU A 34 9.99 -0.32 -44.74
C LEU A 34 9.52 0.80 -43.80
N PRO A 35 9.06 1.96 -44.31
CA PRO A 35 8.57 3.06 -43.48
C PRO A 35 7.13 2.80 -43.00
N VAL A 36 6.88 1.63 -42.42
CA VAL A 36 5.59 1.22 -41.87
C VAL A 36 5.74 0.71 -40.44
N VAL A 37 4.70 0.89 -39.63
CA VAL A 37 4.61 0.31 -38.29
C VAL A 37 4.17 -1.13 -38.42
N CYS A 38 5.00 -2.08 -38.01
CA CYS A 38 4.66 -3.50 -38.02
C CYS A 38 5.44 -4.29 -36.97
N GLY A 39 5.03 -5.54 -36.74
CA GLY A 39 5.74 -6.48 -35.87
C GLY A 39 6.87 -7.24 -36.60
N PRO A 40 7.80 -7.85 -35.85
CA PRO A 40 8.94 -8.60 -36.40
C PRO A 40 8.52 -9.77 -37.28
N ALA A 41 7.36 -10.40 -37.02
CA ALA A 41 6.82 -11.48 -37.84
C ALA A 41 6.48 -11.01 -39.28
N LEU A 42 5.79 -9.88 -39.41
CA LEU A 42 5.45 -9.30 -40.72
C LEU A 42 6.71 -8.83 -41.46
N ALA A 43 7.65 -8.21 -40.75
CA ALA A 43 8.93 -7.82 -41.33
C ALA A 43 9.75 -9.05 -41.79
N GLY A 44 9.71 -10.15 -41.04
CA GLY A 44 10.37 -11.40 -41.38
C GLY A 44 9.74 -12.08 -42.59
N ALA A 45 8.40 -12.06 -42.67
CA ALA A 45 7.64 -12.49 -43.84
C ALA A 45 8.02 -11.71 -45.11
N ALA A 46 8.12 -10.38 -45.02
CA ALA A 46 8.57 -9.54 -46.12
C ALA A 46 10.00 -9.88 -46.55
N ALA A 47 10.90 -10.13 -45.60
CA ALA A 47 12.28 -10.55 -45.86
C ALA A 47 12.35 -11.89 -46.61
N LEU A 48 11.56 -12.88 -46.18
CA LEU A 48 11.47 -14.18 -46.83
C LEU A 48 10.85 -14.09 -48.23
N ARG A 49 9.80 -13.27 -48.42
CA ARG A 49 9.20 -13.01 -49.73
C ARG A 49 10.21 -12.39 -50.69
N ALA A 50 10.98 -11.42 -50.23
CA ALA A 50 12.01 -10.78 -51.05
C ALA A 50 13.14 -11.74 -51.44
N LEU A 51 13.45 -12.73 -50.61
CA LEU A 51 14.40 -13.81 -50.95
C LEU A 51 13.82 -14.85 -51.90
N GLY A 52 12.49 -15.03 -51.94
CA GLY A 52 11.80 -15.96 -52.83
C GLY A 52 11.39 -15.38 -54.18
N GLY A 53 11.38 -14.05 -54.34
CA GLY A 53 10.92 -13.35 -55.53
C GLY A 53 11.89 -13.31 -56.72
N ASP A 54 13.05 -13.98 -56.63
CA ASP A 54 14.07 -13.94 -57.69
C ASP A 54 13.95 -15.13 -58.67
N SER A 55 12.73 -15.60 -58.96
CA SER A 55 12.54 -16.59 -60.02
C SER A 55 12.59 -15.91 -61.39
N GLN A 56 13.67 -16.13 -62.15
CA GLN A 56 13.84 -15.59 -63.51
C GLN A 56 12.98 -16.30 -64.58
N ASP A 57 12.07 -17.19 -64.18
CA ASP A 57 11.23 -17.93 -65.10
C ASP A 57 10.11 -17.03 -65.63
N ARG A 58 10.27 -16.60 -66.89
CA ARG A 58 9.28 -15.78 -67.59
C ARG A 58 8.79 -16.51 -68.83
N LEU A 59 7.48 -16.58 -69.00
CA LEU A 59 6.82 -17.18 -70.15
C LEU A 59 6.13 -16.07 -70.96
N VAL A 60 6.19 -16.17 -72.29
CA VAL A 60 5.36 -15.36 -73.18
C VAL A 60 4.48 -16.30 -73.97
N VAL A 61 3.17 -16.10 -73.91
CA VAL A 61 2.17 -16.92 -74.61
C VAL A 61 1.31 -16.06 -75.50
N THR A 62 0.91 -16.60 -76.64
CA THR A 62 -0.11 -15.99 -77.50
C THR A 62 -1.48 -16.31 -76.93
N LEU A 63 -2.34 -15.30 -76.84
CA LEU A 63 -3.70 -15.43 -76.32
C LEU A 63 -4.70 -15.65 -77.46
N GLY A 64 -5.69 -16.53 -77.22
CA GLY A 64 -6.86 -16.62 -78.08
C GLY A 64 -7.75 -15.38 -77.96
N PRO A 65 -8.62 -15.08 -78.95
CA PRO A 65 -9.46 -13.88 -78.94
C PRO A 65 -10.38 -13.75 -77.73
N LEU A 66 -10.85 -14.88 -77.17
CA LEU A 66 -11.69 -14.88 -75.97
C LEU A 66 -10.88 -14.64 -74.69
N ASP A 67 -9.68 -15.19 -74.61
CA ASP A 67 -8.80 -15.03 -73.44
C ASP A 67 -8.24 -13.61 -73.37
N ALA A 68 -7.93 -13.01 -74.53
CA ALA A 68 -7.51 -11.62 -74.66
C ALA A 68 -8.57 -10.59 -74.17
N LEU A 69 -9.85 -10.99 -74.12
CA LEU A 69 -10.94 -10.15 -73.60
C LEU A 69 -11.24 -10.39 -72.11
N ARG A 70 -10.69 -11.46 -71.53
CA ARG A 70 -11.04 -11.92 -70.17
C ARG A 70 -9.90 -11.81 -69.17
N LEU A 71 -8.66 -11.93 -69.64
CA LEU A 71 -7.49 -11.98 -68.79
C LEU A 71 -6.89 -10.59 -68.59
N GLU A 72 -6.63 -10.24 -67.33
CA GLU A 72 -6.03 -8.98 -66.93
C GLU A 72 -4.68 -9.22 -66.20
N PRO A 73 -3.75 -8.26 -66.22
CA PRO A 73 -2.55 -8.32 -65.38
C PRO A 73 -2.94 -8.49 -63.91
N GLY A 74 -2.42 -9.54 -63.27
CA GLY A 74 -2.76 -9.95 -61.90
C GLY A 74 -3.49 -11.29 -61.82
N ASP A 75 -4.09 -11.77 -62.91
CA ASP A 75 -4.77 -13.06 -62.94
C ASP A 75 -3.79 -14.23 -62.80
N ASP A 76 -4.16 -15.23 -62.00
CA ASP A 76 -3.43 -16.49 -61.89
C ASP A 76 -4.06 -17.56 -62.78
N VAL A 77 -3.29 -18.12 -63.71
CA VAL A 77 -3.75 -19.14 -64.67
C VAL A 77 -2.90 -20.41 -64.61
N ALA A 78 -3.50 -21.54 -64.96
CA ALA A 78 -2.76 -22.77 -65.21
C ALA A 78 -2.29 -22.79 -66.67
N VAL A 79 -1.01 -23.06 -66.90
CA VAL A 79 -0.43 -23.22 -68.25
C VAL A 79 -0.22 -24.70 -68.53
N GLU A 80 -0.78 -25.21 -69.63
CA GLU A 80 -0.63 -26.61 -70.02
C GLU A 80 0.86 -26.99 -70.17
N GLY A 81 1.26 -28.09 -69.52
CA GLY A 81 2.66 -28.56 -69.51
C GLY A 81 3.59 -27.83 -68.52
N ARG A 82 3.07 -26.91 -67.70
CA ARG A 82 3.81 -26.29 -66.58
C ARG A 82 3.16 -26.67 -65.26
N GLU A 83 3.98 -26.93 -64.25
CA GLU A 83 3.50 -27.11 -62.88
C GLU A 83 3.26 -25.74 -62.23
N GLY A 84 2.26 -25.67 -61.34
CA GLY A 84 1.92 -24.46 -60.59
C GLY A 84 1.01 -23.47 -61.32
N LEU A 85 0.60 -22.44 -60.60
CA LEU A 85 -0.12 -21.29 -61.15
C LEU A 85 0.87 -20.25 -61.66
N TRP A 86 0.50 -19.56 -62.73
CA TRP A 86 1.30 -18.52 -63.37
C TRP A 86 0.51 -17.22 -63.38
N ARG A 87 1.09 -16.17 -62.82
CA ARG A 87 0.48 -14.85 -62.76
C ARG A 87 0.77 -14.07 -64.04
N LEU A 88 -0.24 -13.49 -64.64
CA LEU A 88 -0.07 -12.54 -65.74
C LEU A 88 0.53 -11.24 -65.20
N THR A 89 1.70 -10.85 -65.70
CA THR A 89 2.35 -9.58 -65.34
C THR A 89 2.05 -8.48 -66.35
N SER A 90 1.81 -8.85 -67.61
CA SER A 90 1.37 -7.92 -68.65
C SER A 90 0.57 -8.63 -69.74
N VAL A 91 -0.30 -7.88 -70.41
CA VAL A 91 -1.05 -8.30 -71.59
C VAL A 91 -0.82 -7.26 -72.67
N ASP A 92 -0.38 -7.69 -73.85
CA ASP A 92 -0.23 -6.89 -75.06
C ASP A 92 -1.33 -7.28 -76.05
N LEU A 93 -2.15 -6.31 -76.47
CA LEU A 93 -3.29 -6.49 -77.37
C LEU A 93 -3.02 -5.91 -78.77
N ALA A 94 -1.76 -5.94 -79.22
CA ALA A 94 -1.36 -5.60 -80.59
C ALA A 94 -1.90 -6.62 -81.64
N GLU A 95 -1.34 -6.63 -82.86
CA GLU A 95 -1.80 -7.47 -83.98
C GLU A 95 -1.92 -8.97 -83.63
N THR A 96 -1.14 -9.46 -82.68
CA THR A 96 -1.30 -10.79 -82.06
C THR A 96 -1.28 -10.62 -80.55
N ALA A 97 -2.41 -10.88 -79.90
CA ALA A 97 -2.53 -10.74 -78.45
C ALA A 97 -1.57 -11.70 -77.74
N SER A 98 -0.84 -11.21 -76.74
CA SER A 98 0.09 -12.02 -75.95
C SER A 98 0.09 -11.62 -74.49
N ALA A 99 0.43 -12.55 -73.60
CA ALA A 99 0.62 -12.29 -72.18
C ALA A 99 2.02 -12.70 -71.75
N THR A 100 2.59 -11.92 -70.84
CA THR A 100 3.79 -12.28 -70.08
C THR A 100 3.35 -12.85 -68.75
N LEU A 101 3.87 -14.03 -68.41
CA LEU A 101 3.56 -14.72 -67.17
C LEU A 101 4.82 -15.03 -66.37
N GLU A 102 4.66 -15.00 -65.05
CA GLU A 102 5.68 -15.40 -64.07
C GLU A 102 5.05 -16.40 -63.09
N PRO A 103 5.83 -17.33 -62.49
CA PRO A 103 5.31 -18.24 -61.48
C PRO A 103 4.61 -17.46 -60.36
N SER A 104 3.38 -17.84 -60.06
CA SER A 104 2.64 -17.19 -58.98
C SER A 104 3.31 -17.56 -57.66
N PRO A 105 3.68 -16.58 -56.80
CA PRO A 105 4.32 -16.88 -55.54
C PRO A 105 3.36 -17.70 -54.66
N PRO A 106 3.88 -18.64 -53.85
CA PRO A 106 3.04 -19.38 -52.92
C PRO A 106 2.28 -18.41 -52.01
N GLU A 107 1.03 -18.76 -51.71
CA GLU A 107 0.18 -17.98 -50.80
C GLU A 107 0.87 -17.92 -49.43
N PHE A 108 1.46 -16.77 -49.12
CA PHE A 108 2.17 -16.58 -47.86
C PHE A 108 1.13 -16.28 -46.78
N VAL A 109 0.73 -17.32 -46.05
CA VAL A 109 0.02 -17.16 -44.79
C VAL A 109 1.09 -16.90 -43.71
N PRO A 110 1.17 -15.71 -43.10
CA PRO A 110 2.06 -15.51 -41.98
C PRO A 110 1.66 -16.49 -40.87
N ALA A 111 2.58 -17.39 -40.52
CA ALA A 111 2.47 -18.16 -39.29
C ALA A 111 2.83 -17.22 -38.13
N GLY A 112 1.84 -16.89 -37.30
CA GLY A 112 2.02 -16.10 -36.08
C GLY A 112 1.67 -14.62 -36.25
N GLU A 113 0.39 -14.29 -36.17
CA GLU A 113 0.00 -13.15 -35.32
C GLU A 113 0.34 -13.60 -33.89
N ASP A 114 1.56 -13.34 -33.42
CA ASP A 114 1.71 -13.16 -31.99
C ASP A 114 0.95 -11.89 -31.68
N ASP A 115 -0.11 -12.07 -30.91
CA ASP A 115 -0.97 -11.05 -30.33
C ASP A 115 -0.19 -9.74 -30.17
N LEU A 116 -0.69 -8.65 -30.76
CA LEU A 116 -0.52 -7.36 -30.09
C LEU A 116 -1.01 -7.64 -28.67
N GLU A 117 -0.09 -7.76 -27.70
CA GLU A 117 -0.46 -7.97 -26.30
C GLU A 117 -1.52 -6.91 -26.02
N ALA A 118 -2.78 -7.37 -25.93
CA ALA A 118 -3.84 -6.51 -25.47
C ALA A 118 -3.32 -5.95 -24.15
N PRO A 119 -3.37 -4.63 -23.90
CA PRO A 119 -2.99 -4.10 -22.61
C PRO A 119 -3.72 -4.98 -21.62
N THR A 120 -2.98 -5.72 -20.78
CA THR A 120 -3.59 -6.57 -19.76
C THR A 120 -4.63 -5.70 -19.12
N VAL A 121 -5.91 -6.03 -19.34
CA VAL A 121 -6.98 -5.41 -18.58
C VAL A 121 -6.68 -5.91 -17.19
N GLY A 122 -5.92 -5.10 -16.43
CA GLY A 122 -5.57 -5.41 -15.07
C GLY A 122 -6.88 -5.79 -14.41
N ALA A 123 -6.88 -6.93 -13.71
CA ALA A 123 -8.03 -7.39 -12.96
C ALA A 123 -8.68 -6.17 -12.31
N VAL A 124 -10.00 -6.01 -12.46
CA VAL A 124 -10.72 -4.84 -11.92
C VAL A 124 -10.42 -4.78 -10.42
N VAL A 125 -9.45 -3.97 -10.04
CA VAL A 125 -9.06 -3.77 -8.65
C VAL A 125 -10.20 -2.95 -8.06
N GLY A 126 -11.04 -3.62 -7.27
CA GLY A 126 -12.06 -2.93 -6.50
C GLY A 126 -11.43 -1.92 -5.55
N SER A 127 -12.26 -1.09 -4.92
CA SER A 127 -11.80 -0.14 -3.91
C SER A 127 -10.94 -0.85 -2.84
N PRO A 128 -9.68 -0.42 -2.60
CA PRO A 128 -8.81 -1.07 -1.64
C PRO A 128 -9.33 -0.90 -0.21
N PHE A 129 -8.95 -1.80 0.69
CA PHE A 129 -9.00 -1.47 2.11
C PHE A 129 -8.07 -0.28 2.36
N PHE A 130 -8.55 0.74 3.08
CA PHE A 130 -7.74 1.90 3.44
C PHE A 130 -8.03 2.41 4.85
N ARG A 131 -6.97 2.60 5.64
CA ARG A 131 -7.00 3.27 6.93
C ARG A 131 -5.77 4.15 7.12
N MET A 132 -5.99 5.29 7.78
CA MET A 132 -4.92 6.11 8.34
C MET A 132 -4.66 5.68 9.78
N LEU A 133 -3.39 5.51 10.13
CA LEU A 133 -2.97 4.96 11.40
C LEU A 133 -1.96 5.89 12.06
N GLU A 134 -2.38 6.58 13.12
CA GLU A 134 -1.51 7.43 13.93
C GLU A 134 -1.10 6.69 15.21
N LEU A 135 0.21 6.51 15.38
CA LEU A 135 0.78 5.72 16.46
C LEU A 135 1.72 6.55 17.34
N PRO A 136 1.95 6.14 18.60
CA PRO A 136 3.07 6.63 19.39
C PRO A 136 4.41 6.25 18.73
N PRO A 137 5.55 6.78 19.21
CA PRO A 137 6.87 6.43 18.70
C PRO A 137 7.09 4.91 18.71
N LEU A 138 7.40 4.34 17.55
CA LEU A 138 7.70 2.91 17.41
C LEU A 138 9.20 2.70 17.66
N PRO A 139 9.59 1.68 18.44
CA PRO A 139 11.01 1.37 18.67
C PRO A 139 11.79 1.21 17.36
N GLY A 140 12.90 1.94 17.22
CA GLY A 140 13.75 1.95 16.03
C GLY A 140 13.24 2.82 14.86
N ALA A 141 12.12 3.52 15.03
CA ALA A 141 11.55 4.45 14.06
C ALA A 141 10.94 5.70 14.75
N GLU A 142 11.54 6.11 15.87
CA GLU A 142 11.05 7.20 16.72
C GLU A 142 11.26 8.60 16.13
N ASP A 143 12.16 8.73 15.14
CA ASP A 143 12.45 10.01 14.48
C ASP A 143 11.40 10.37 13.40
N ASP A 144 10.48 9.46 13.10
CA ASP A 144 9.45 9.65 12.08
C ASP A 144 8.05 9.74 12.73
N ASP A 145 7.52 10.97 12.77
CA ASP A 145 6.23 11.29 13.39
C ASP A 145 5.03 11.17 12.42
N ARG A 146 5.28 10.77 11.17
CA ARG A 146 4.25 10.68 10.14
C ARG A 146 3.29 9.52 10.37
N PRO A 147 1.98 9.67 10.14
CA PRO A 147 1.03 8.56 10.24
C PRO A 147 1.30 7.51 9.15
N PHE A 148 0.92 6.27 9.40
CA PHE A 148 0.94 5.21 8.40
C PHE A 148 -0.30 5.29 7.51
N ALA A 149 -0.11 5.06 6.22
CA ALA A 149 -1.20 4.82 5.29
C ALA A 149 -1.30 3.31 5.01
N VAL A 150 -2.30 2.67 5.60
CA VAL A 150 -2.51 1.23 5.52
C VAL A 150 -3.43 0.93 4.35
N VAL A 151 -2.87 0.43 3.27
CA VAL A 151 -3.61 0.05 2.05
C VAL A 151 -3.46 -1.44 1.82
N ALA A 152 -4.58 -2.15 1.63
CA ALA A 152 -4.57 -3.57 1.32
C ALA A 152 -5.56 -3.90 0.20
N ALA A 153 -5.17 -4.79 -0.72
CA ALA A 153 -6.02 -5.26 -1.81
C ALA A 153 -5.51 -6.59 -2.37
N ASP A 154 -6.43 -7.44 -2.82
CA ASP A 154 -6.16 -8.66 -3.58
C ASP A 154 -7.15 -8.74 -4.77
N PRO A 155 -6.68 -8.73 -6.04
CA PRO A 155 -5.29 -8.68 -6.48
C PRO A 155 -4.61 -7.33 -6.19
N TRP A 156 -3.31 -7.37 -5.92
CA TRP A 156 -2.51 -6.17 -5.63
C TRP A 156 -2.01 -5.46 -6.89
N SER A 157 -2.08 -4.12 -6.88
CA SER A 157 -1.31 -3.25 -7.78
C SER A 157 -0.80 -2.04 -7.00
N PRO A 158 0.35 -1.43 -7.36
CA PRO A 158 0.86 -0.25 -6.67
C PRO A 158 -0.15 0.90 -6.65
N MET A 159 -0.28 1.56 -5.49
CA MET A 159 -1.28 2.58 -5.25
C MET A 159 -0.66 3.89 -4.78
N GLN A 160 -1.41 4.98 -4.91
CA GLN A 160 -1.05 6.28 -4.35
C GLN A 160 -2.05 6.65 -3.27
N VAL A 161 -1.53 7.28 -2.21
CA VAL A 161 -2.32 7.89 -1.16
C VAL A 161 -2.24 9.40 -1.33
N ARG A 162 -3.39 10.05 -1.46
CA ARG A 162 -3.51 11.49 -1.69
C ARG A 162 -4.35 12.11 -0.58
N ALA A 163 -4.06 13.35 -0.21
CA ALA A 163 -4.82 14.05 0.82
C ALA A 163 -5.04 15.52 0.48
N GLY A 164 -6.16 16.06 0.95
CA GLY A 164 -6.52 17.46 0.79
C GLY A 164 -7.76 17.82 1.60
N VAL A 165 -8.10 19.11 1.65
CA VAL A 165 -9.27 19.61 2.39
C VAL A 165 -10.58 19.16 1.73
N VAL A 166 -10.55 18.97 0.41
CA VAL A 166 -11.69 18.50 -0.40
C VAL A 166 -11.21 17.47 -1.43
N ALA A 167 -12.12 16.61 -1.88
CA ALA A 167 -11.81 15.49 -2.78
C ALA A 167 -11.27 15.91 -4.16
N GLU A 168 -11.53 17.16 -4.57
CA GLU A 168 -11.09 17.74 -5.82
C GLU A 168 -9.66 18.32 -5.75
N ALA A 169 -9.12 18.52 -4.54
CA ALA A 169 -7.85 19.20 -4.29
C ALA A 169 -6.87 18.30 -3.51
N LEU A 170 -6.69 17.06 -3.96
CA LEU A 170 -5.83 16.06 -3.31
C LEU A 170 -4.41 16.06 -3.87
N THR A 171 -3.41 16.19 -2.99
CA THR A 171 -1.98 16.06 -3.32
C THR A 171 -1.43 14.71 -2.89
N ILE A 172 -0.44 14.18 -3.61
CA ILE A 172 0.19 12.89 -3.29
C ILE A 172 0.92 13.00 -1.95
N ARG A 173 0.65 12.07 -1.03
CA ARG A 173 1.24 12.00 0.32
C ARG A 173 2.07 10.75 0.56
N ALA A 174 1.78 9.65 -0.13
CA ALA A 174 2.60 8.44 -0.15
C ALA A 174 2.38 7.63 -1.44
N GLU A 175 3.37 6.82 -1.79
CA GLU A 175 3.28 5.79 -2.81
C GLU A 175 3.39 4.43 -2.12
N ILE A 176 2.43 3.54 -2.38
CA ILE A 176 2.32 2.25 -1.72
C ILE A 176 2.73 1.16 -2.70
N GLN A 177 3.88 0.55 -2.46
CA GLN A 177 4.44 -0.47 -3.33
C GLN A 177 3.96 -1.88 -2.98
N HIS A 178 3.56 -2.12 -1.73
CA HIS A 178 3.17 -3.43 -1.20
C HIS A 178 1.84 -3.35 -0.46
N SER A 179 0.99 -4.37 -0.62
CA SER A 179 -0.23 -4.52 0.18
C SER A 179 0.13 -4.73 1.64
N ALA A 180 -0.54 -4.03 2.55
CA ALA A 180 -0.46 -4.32 3.97
C ALA A 180 -1.16 -5.63 4.31
N THR A 181 -0.62 -6.35 5.29
CA THR A 181 -1.35 -7.41 6.02
C THR A 181 -2.23 -6.77 7.09
N VAL A 182 -3.53 -7.02 6.99
CA VAL A 182 -4.56 -6.50 7.90
C VAL A 182 -5.46 -7.63 8.37
N GLY A 183 -6.32 -7.34 9.33
CA GLY A 183 -7.34 -8.29 9.75
C GLY A 183 -8.47 -7.62 10.50
N ALA A 184 -9.47 -8.41 10.82
CA ALA A 184 -10.60 -7.99 11.64
C ALA A 184 -10.77 -8.93 12.83
N LEU A 185 -10.99 -8.37 14.02
CA LEU A 185 -11.34 -9.17 15.18
C LEU A 185 -12.67 -9.88 14.95
N ILE A 186 -12.71 -11.19 15.13
CA ILE A 186 -13.95 -11.97 15.11
C ILE A 186 -14.51 -12.19 16.52
N GLN A 187 -13.73 -11.87 17.55
CA GLN A 187 -14.12 -11.88 18.95
C GLN A 187 -13.67 -10.57 19.59
N ALA A 188 -14.53 -9.98 20.42
CA ALA A 188 -14.15 -8.80 21.20
C ALA A 188 -13.06 -9.16 22.21
N VAL A 189 -12.14 -8.23 22.45
CA VAL A 189 -11.12 -8.33 23.49
C VAL A 189 -11.29 -7.20 24.48
N GLY A 190 -11.41 -7.57 25.76
CA GLY A 190 -11.54 -6.60 26.84
C GLY A 190 -10.19 -6.02 27.29
N ALA A 191 -10.27 -5.31 28.41
CA ALA A 191 -9.08 -4.81 29.10
C ALA A 191 -8.14 -5.96 29.51
N GLY A 192 -6.84 -5.69 29.46
CA GLY A 192 -5.78 -6.64 29.81
C GLY A 192 -4.89 -6.16 30.97
N PRO A 193 -3.93 -7.00 31.39
CA PRO A 193 -2.91 -6.59 32.35
C PRO A 193 -1.91 -5.60 31.70
N ARG A 194 -1.34 -4.72 32.52
CA ARG A 194 -0.22 -3.86 32.14
C ARG A 194 1.11 -4.48 32.55
N HIS A 195 2.17 -4.20 31.79
CA HIS A 195 3.57 -4.52 32.13
C HIS A 195 3.86 -6.02 32.35
N ARG A 196 2.98 -6.91 31.88
CA ARG A 196 3.09 -8.36 32.01
C ARG A 196 2.50 -9.03 30.79
N LEU A 197 2.91 -10.27 30.54
CA LEU A 197 2.29 -11.11 29.53
C LEU A 197 0.85 -11.41 29.90
N ASP A 198 -0.06 -11.07 29.00
CA ASP A 198 -1.44 -11.49 29.02
C ASP A 198 -1.55 -12.90 28.44
N ARG A 199 -1.63 -13.87 29.35
CA ARG A 199 -1.83 -15.29 29.02
C ARG A 199 -3.30 -15.70 29.01
N THR A 200 -4.20 -14.79 29.37
CA THR A 200 -5.64 -15.10 29.52
C THR A 200 -6.39 -14.69 28.25
N ASN A 201 -6.16 -13.48 27.77
CA ASN A 201 -6.79 -13.00 26.54
C ASN A 201 -6.00 -13.44 25.30
N ALA A 202 -6.70 -13.50 24.19
CA ALA A 202 -6.13 -13.75 22.87
C ALA A 202 -6.85 -12.84 21.85
N LEU A 203 -6.14 -12.45 20.79
CA LEU A 203 -6.77 -11.81 19.64
C LEU A 203 -7.17 -12.92 18.67
N THR A 204 -8.46 -13.06 18.41
CA THR A 204 -8.97 -13.97 17.37
C THR A 204 -9.29 -13.13 16.15
N VAL A 205 -8.43 -13.21 15.13
CA VAL A 205 -8.39 -12.28 13.99
C VAL A 205 -8.57 -13.06 12.69
N ARG A 206 -9.49 -12.63 11.81
CA ARG A 206 -9.44 -13.05 10.40
C ARG A 206 -8.42 -12.19 9.68
N VAL A 207 -7.40 -12.81 9.11
CA VAL A 207 -6.24 -12.12 8.51
C VAL A 207 -6.34 -12.15 6.99
N GLU A 208 -6.06 -11.01 6.37
CA GLU A 208 -5.90 -10.85 4.92
C GLU A 208 -4.46 -10.38 4.66
N GLY A 209 -3.72 -11.12 3.84
CA GLY A 209 -2.30 -10.88 3.56
C GLY A 209 -1.40 -12.01 4.07
N GLN A 210 -0.27 -11.66 4.68
CA GLN A 210 0.72 -12.65 5.13
C GLN A 210 0.27 -13.39 6.40
N ALA A 211 0.52 -14.69 6.44
CA ALA A 211 0.23 -15.53 7.60
C ALA A 211 1.08 -15.11 8.82
N PRO A 212 0.47 -14.80 9.98
CA PRO A 212 1.20 -14.48 11.21
C PRO A 212 2.06 -15.64 11.68
N GLN A 213 3.21 -15.35 12.29
CA GLN A 213 4.16 -16.36 12.75
C GLN A 213 4.42 -16.27 14.25
N SER A 214 4.56 -17.43 14.90
CA SER A 214 5.00 -17.48 16.29
C SER A 214 6.47 -17.07 16.40
N ARG A 215 6.83 -16.36 17.47
CA ARG A 215 8.21 -15.97 17.78
C ARG A 215 8.55 -16.32 19.22
N VAL A 216 9.82 -16.60 19.47
CA VAL A 216 10.32 -16.79 20.84
C VAL A 216 10.17 -15.50 21.64
N GLN A 217 9.94 -15.63 22.95
CA GLN A 217 9.64 -14.49 23.83
C GLN A 217 10.69 -13.37 23.74
N GLN A 218 11.98 -13.70 23.61
CA GLN A 218 13.05 -12.72 23.48
C GLN A 218 12.90 -11.83 22.22
N ALA A 219 12.47 -12.42 21.10
CA ALA A 219 12.24 -11.67 19.87
C ALA A 219 10.99 -10.77 19.99
N VAL A 220 9.97 -11.21 20.73
CA VAL A 220 8.80 -10.38 21.04
C VAL A 220 9.21 -9.21 21.95
N LEU A 221 9.98 -9.45 23.01
CA LEU A 221 10.50 -8.38 23.87
C LEU A 221 11.42 -7.40 23.14
N ALA A 222 12.00 -7.80 22.02
CA ALA A 222 12.80 -6.95 21.13
C ALA A 222 11.96 -6.22 20.05
N GLY A 223 10.63 -6.18 20.17
CA GLY A 223 9.74 -5.47 19.24
C GLY A 223 9.11 -6.32 18.13
N GLY A 224 9.36 -7.64 18.11
CA GLY A 224 8.77 -8.55 17.13
C GLY A 224 7.25 -8.73 17.31
N ASN A 225 6.57 -9.16 16.23
CA ASN A 225 5.15 -9.50 16.21
C ASN A 225 4.24 -8.38 16.74
N THR A 226 4.52 -7.14 16.34
CA THR A 226 3.73 -5.98 16.76
C THR A 226 2.53 -5.77 15.83
N VAL A 227 1.36 -5.56 16.42
CA VAL A 227 0.12 -5.21 15.73
C VAL A 227 -0.52 -3.98 16.36
N ALA A 228 -1.22 -3.18 15.56
CA ALA A 228 -2.10 -2.13 16.04
C ALA A 228 -3.56 -2.61 15.98
N VAL A 229 -4.30 -2.49 17.08
CA VAL A 229 -5.71 -2.89 17.19
C VAL A 229 -6.57 -1.64 17.37
N GLU A 230 -7.58 -1.48 16.53
CA GLU A 230 -8.49 -0.33 16.56
C GLU A 230 -9.42 -0.41 17.78
N THR A 231 -9.58 0.70 18.48
CA THR A 231 -10.48 0.85 19.62
C THR A 231 -11.26 2.16 19.50
N ALA A 232 -12.27 2.34 20.35
CA ALA A 232 -13.01 3.62 20.41
C ALA A 232 -12.14 4.80 20.87
N GLU A 233 -10.97 4.53 21.47
CA GLU A 233 -10.04 5.53 22.02
C GLU A 233 -8.72 5.62 21.23
N GLY A 234 -8.75 5.16 19.96
CA GLY A 234 -7.59 5.12 19.07
C GLY A 234 -6.99 3.72 18.96
N TRP A 235 -5.69 3.64 18.73
CA TRP A 235 -5.01 2.38 18.44
C TRP A 235 -4.28 1.83 19.66
N GLU A 236 -4.51 0.56 19.97
CA GLU A 236 -3.72 -0.18 20.93
C GLU A 236 -2.55 -0.88 20.24
N LEU A 237 -1.33 -0.70 20.75
CA LEU A 237 -0.19 -1.50 20.32
C LEU A 237 -0.10 -2.77 21.14
N VAL A 238 -0.15 -3.90 20.45
CA VAL A 238 -0.11 -5.25 21.03
C VAL A 238 1.01 -6.03 20.36
N GLN A 239 1.74 -6.83 21.14
CA GLN A 239 2.62 -7.86 20.59
C GLN A 239 2.12 -9.25 20.96
N PHE A 240 2.46 -10.27 20.17
CA PHE A 240 2.06 -11.65 20.45
C PHE A 240 3.22 -12.62 20.27
N ALA A 241 3.34 -13.63 21.13
CA ALA A 241 4.37 -14.67 20.98
C ALA A 241 3.88 -15.87 20.17
N ARG A 242 2.59 -16.22 20.27
CA ARG A 242 2.03 -17.41 19.62
C ARG A 242 0.95 -17.03 18.61
N ALA A 243 1.10 -17.53 17.39
CA ALA A 243 0.09 -17.48 16.33
C ALA A 243 -0.32 -18.91 15.96
N GLU A 244 -1.61 -19.20 16.04
CA GLU A 244 -2.19 -20.51 15.73
C GLU A 244 -3.35 -20.34 14.74
N LEU A 245 -3.27 -21.00 13.59
CA LEU A 245 -4.37 -21.02 12.62
C LEU A 245 -5.49 -21.91 13.15
N VAL A 246 -6.69 -21.35 13.28
CA VAL A 246 -7.87 -22.06 13.80
C VAL A 246 -8.91 -22.39 12.71
N GLY A 247 -8.72 -21.89 11.48
CA GLY A 247 -9.51 -22.23 10.28
C GLY A 247 -9.93 -20.99 9.48
N ASP A 248 -10.17 -21.10 8.18
CA ASP A 248 -10.68 -20.03 7.28
C ASP A 248 -9.99 -18.67 7.45
N ASP A 249 -8.66 -18.66 7.40
CA ASP A 249 -7.79 -17.49 7.62
C ASP A 249 -7.99 -16.80 8.98
N VAL A 250 -8.61 -17.49 9.94
CA VAL A 250 -8.73 -17.06 11.33
C VAL A 250 -7.55 -17.57 12.13
N TRP A 251 -6.88 -16.63 12.78
CA TRP A 251 -5.73 -16.86 13.63
C TRP A 251 -6.05 -16.47 15.07
N ARG A 252 -5.59 -17.31 16.00
CA ARG A 252 -5.57 -17.00 17.42
C ARG A 252 -4.17 -16.55 17.81
N LEU A 253 -4.03 -15.27 18.13
CA LEU A 253 -2.81 -14.65 18.63
C LEU A 253 -2.84 -14.61 20.15
N SER A 254 -1.84 -15.16 20.82
CA SER A 254 -1.83 -15.34 22.29
C SER A 254 -0.44 -15.07 22.88
N ASP A 255 -0.37 -15.07 24.21
CA ASP A 255 0.78 -14.62 25.00
C ASP A 255 1.10 -13.16 24.65
N LEU A 256 0.14 -12.28 24.93
CA LEU A 256 0.15 -10.90 24.44
C LEU A 256 0.95 -9.97 25.35
N LEU A 257 1.66 -9.00 24.78
CA LEU A 257 2.10 -7.79 25.47
C LEU A 257 1.17 -6.65 25.04
N ARG A 258 0.30 -6.23 25.96
CA ARG A 258 -0.76 -5.25 25.71
C ARG A 258 -0.28 -3.83 26.02
N ALA A 259 -0.99 -2.83 25.52
CA ALA A 259 -0.79 -1.41 25.84
C ALA A 259 0.64 -0.87 25.66
N GLN A 260 1.36 -1.30 24.62
CA GLN A 260 2.73 -0.85 24.38
C GLN A 260 2.78 0.65 23.99
N GLN A 261 3.89 1.32 24.29
CA GLN A 261 4.14 2.74 23.96
C GLN A 261 3.04 3.73 24.38
N GLY A 262 2.49 3.55 25.59
CA GLY A 262 1.56 4.53 26.15
C GLY A 262 0.13 4.40 25.61
N THR A 263 -0.27 3.20 25.16
CA THR A 263 -1.61 2.93 24.61
C THR A 263 -2.57 2.32 25.64
N GLU A 264 -2.35 2.56 26.94
CA GLU A 264 -3.15 1.98 28.03
C GLU A 264 -4.62 2.41 27.97
N ARG A 265 -4.93 3.64 27.53
CA ARG A 265 -6.33 4.08 27.34
C ARG A 265 -7.06 3.28 26.27
N ALA A 266 -6.42 3.03 25.13
CA ALA A 266 -6.97 2.19 24.07
C ALA A 266 -7.21 0.76 24.57
N MET A 267 -6.22 0.18 25.26
CA MET A 267 -6.37 -1.14 25.88
C MET A 267 -7.53 -1.21 26.88
N ARG A 268 -7.72 -0.17 27.71
CA ARG A 268 -8.80 -0.12 28.71
C ARG A 268 -10.18 -0.02 28.07
N ALA A 269 -10.29 0.69 26.94
CA ALA A 269 -11.52 0.76 26.17
C ALA A 269 -11.91 -0.60 25.56
N GLY A 270 -10.90 -1.43 25.26
CA GLY A 270 -11.08 -2.71 24.58
C GLY A 270 -11.41 -2.53 23.11
N ALA A 271 -11.41 -3.66 22.38
CA ALA A 271 -11.72 -3.69 20.96
C ALA A 271 -12.91 -4.62 20.70
N GLY A 272 -13.90 -4.12 19.96
CA GLY A 272 -15.09 -4.86 19.60
C GLY A 272 -14.86 -5.85 18.46
N ILE A 273 -15.88 -6.68 18.19
CA ILE A 273 -15.92 -7.50 16.97
C ILE A 273 -15.91 -6.56 15.76
N GLY A 274 -15.14 -6.91 14.74
CA GLY A 274 -14.95 -6.13 13.52
C GLY A 274 -13.87 -5.06 13.62
N ALA A 275 -13.27 -4.83 14.80
CA ALA A 275 -12.17 -3.89 14.94
C ALA A 275 -10.98 -4.29 14.06
N VAL A 276 -10.39 -3.30 13.39
CA VAL A 276 -9.26 -3.50 12.48
C VAL A 276 -8.01 -3.87 13.28
N VAL A 277 -7.26 -4.83 12.76
CA VAL A 277 -5.92 -5.20 13.22
C VAL A 277 -4.95 -4.95 12.08
N VAL A 278 -3.89 -4.18 12.32
CA VAL A 278 -2.84 -3.90 11.33
C VAL A 278 -1.54 -4.53 11.81
N PHE A 279 -0.89 -5.34 10.97
CA PHE A 279 0.39 -5.94 11.30
C PHE A 279 1.53 -4.96 10.97
N LEU A 280 2.39 -4.69 11.95
CA LEU A 280 3.44 -3.66 11.85
C LEU A 280 4.85 -4.24 11.63
N ASP A 281 5.01 -5.58 11.66
CA ASP A 281 6.31 -6.24 11.45
C ASP A 281 6.66 -6.44 9.95
N GLN A 282 5.98 -5.72 9.07
CA GLN A 282 6.15 -5.67 7.62
C GLN A 282 6.35 -4.21 7.18
N PRO A 283 6.92 -3.96 5.99
CA PRO A 283 7.09 -2.59 5.50
C PRO A 283 5.70 -1.93 5.31
N LEU A 284 5.47 -0.86 6.06
CA LEU A 284 4.30 0.02 5.93
C LEU A 284 4.77 1.42 5.58
N GLU A 285 4.08 2.05 4.64
CA GLU A 285 4.42 3.38 4.16
C GLU A 285 3.85 4.46 5.07
N ARG A 286 4.69 5.46 5.32
CA ARG A 286 4.31 6.65 6.08
C ARG A 286 3.87 7.77 5.15
N ALA A 287 2.76 8.40 5.48
CA ALA A 287 2.16 9.44 4.67
C ALA A 287 2.62 10.83 5.10
N THR A 288 2.99 11.66 4.14
CA THR A 288 3.45 13.01 4.41
C THR A 288 2.32 13.87 4.97
N LEU A 289 2.50 14.38 6.19
CA LEU A 289 1.56 15.24 6.89
C LEU A 289 2.35 16.35 7.59
N SER A 290 2.03 17.61 7.31
CA SER A 290 2.69 18.74 7.96
C SER A 290 2.15 18.99 9.36
N ARG A 291 2.97 19.53 10.27
CA ARG A 291 2.52 19.88 11.62
C ARG A 291 1.35 20.87 11.63
N SER A 292 1.27 21.77 10.64
CA SER A 292 0.15 22.70 10.46
C SER A 292 -1.17 22.04 10.05
N GLU A 293 -1.13 20.81 9.54
CA GLU A 293 -2.33 20.04 9.17
C GLU A 293 -2.91 19.24 10.34
N ARG A 294 -2.21 19.19 11.50
CA ARG A 294 -2.73 18.53 12.71
C ARG A 294 -4.00 19.23 13.19
N GLY A 295 -4.98 18.44 13.62
CA GLY A 295 -6.30 18.92 14.03
C GLY A 295 -7.23 19.31 12.88
N LEU A 296 -6.76 19.32 11.63
CA LEU A 296 -7.61 19.56 10.47
C LEU A 296 -8.17 18.24 9.94
N PRO A 297 -9.50 18.12 9.74
CA PRO A 297 -10.06 16.98 9.04
C PRO A 297 -9.71 17.07 7.56
N LEU A 298 -8.95 16.10 7.05
CA LEU A 298 -8.59 16.00 5.64
C LEU A 298 -9.25 14.78 5.02
N VAL A 299 -9.59 14.88 3.75
CA VAL A 299 -9.99 13.74 2.92
C VAL A 299 -8.71 13.05 2.46
N TRP A 300 -8.58 11.77 2.79
CA TRP A 300 -7.52 10.90 2.33
C TRP A 300 -8.09 9.90 1.35
N ARG A 301 -7.42 9.71 0.22
CA ARG A 301 -7.82 8.81 -0.85
C ARG A 301 -6.71 7.82 -1.15
N ALA A 302 -7.02 6.54 -1.16
CA ALA A 302 -6.15 5.50 -1.68
C ALA A 302 -6.73 4.90 -2.97
N GLY A 303 -5.88 4.65 -3.95
CA GLY A 303 -6.25 3.98 -5.20
C GLY A 303 -5.08 3.94 -6.18
N SER A 304 -5.26 3.32 -7.34
CA SER A 304 -4.19 3.29 -8.35
C SER A 304 -3.84 4.69 -8.88
N ALA A 305 -2.61 4.83 -9.36
CA ALA A 305 -2.09 6.10 -9.83
C ALA A 305 -2.97 6.69 -10.96
N GLY A 306 -3.27 7.98 -10.88
CA GLY A 306 -3.99 8.72 -11.93
C GLY A 306 -5.52 8.60 -11.91
N LEU A 307 -6.13 7.81 -11.02
CA LEU A 307 -7.59 7.72 -10.95
C LEU A 307 -8.24 8.96 -10.29
N PRO A 308 -9.21 9.61 -10.95
CA PRO A 308 -9.88 10.80 -10.42
C PRO A 308 -10.93 10.49 -9.33
N GLY A 309 -11.27 9.23 -9.10
CA GLY A 309 -12.27 8.78 -8.13
C GLY A 309 -13.08 7.57 -8.62
N GLY A 310 -14.17 7.23 -7.90
CA GLY A 310 -15.11 6.17 -8.28
C GLY A 310 -14.90 4.84 -7.53
N ALA A 311 -15.42 3.74 -8.06
CA ALA A 311 -15.45 2.43 -7.40
C ALA A 311 -14.06 1.78 -7.17
N ALA A 312 -12.99 2.36 -7.72
CA ALA A 312 -11.62 1.88 -7.63
C ALA A 312 -10.76 2.67 -6.62
N VAL A 313 -11.36 3.57 -5.85
CA VAL A 313 -10.69 4.33 -4.79
C VAL A 313 -11.44 4.19 -3.48
N THR A 314 -10.74 4.41 -2.37
CA THR A 314 -11.32 4.47 -1.03
C THR A 314 -10.97 5.79 -0.38
N ASP A 315 -12.00 6.51 0.05
CA ASP A 315 -11.86 7.76 0.78
C ASP A 315 -12.09 7.54 2.28
N VAL A 316 -11.24 8.14 3.10
CA VAL A 316 -11.43 8.22 4.55
C VAL A 316 -11.25 9.67 5.00
N LEU A 317 -12.09 10.11 5.93
CA LEU A 317 -11.87 11.36 6.64
C LEU A 317 -10.95 11.08 7.83
N PHE A 318 -9.80 11.75 7.90
CA PHE A 318 -8.85 11.56 8.99
C PHE A 318 -8.31 12.90 9.50
N THR A 319 -8.30 13.01 10.82
CA THR A 319 -7.78 14.16 11.57
C THR A 319 -6.60 13.68 12.42
N ALA A 320 -5.39 14.11 12.08
CA ALA A 320 -4.21 13.79 12.88
C ALA A 320 -4.26 14.53 14.22
N ALA A 321 -4.14 13.78 15.32
CA ALA A 321 -4.12 14.33 16.67
C ALA A 321 -2.70 14.62 17.15
N GLY A 322 -1.66 14.11 16.47
CA GLY A 322 -0.27 14.19 16.89
C GLY A 322 0.10 13.15 17.95
N VAL A 323 -0.50 11.96 17.94
CA VAL A 323 -0.28 10.89 18.94
C VAL A 323 1.22 10.59 19.17
N HIS A 324 2.05 10.69 18.14
CA HIS A 324 3.51 10.52 18.25
C HIS A 324 4.16 11.46 19.29
N ASP A 325 3.68 12.70 19.37
CA ASP A 325 4.21 13.73 20.27
C ASP A 325 3.47 13.77 21.62
N ARG A 326 2.41 12.96 21.79
CA ARG A 326 1.59 12.94 23.01
C ARG A 326 2.40 12.41 24.20
N PRO A 327 2.53 13.16 25.30
CA PRO A 327 3.12 12.65 26.53
C PRO A 327 2.34 11.45 27.07
N TRP A 328 3.07 10.45 27.55
CA TRP A 328 2.47 9.31 28.24
C TRP A 328 2.00 9.70 29.64
N SER A 329 1.00 8.99 30.14
CA SER A 329 0.46 9.21 31.49
C SER A 329 1.51 8.90 32.57
N PRO A 330 1.70 9.76 33.59
CA PRO A 330 2.61 9.46 34.69
C PRO A 330 2.28 8.13 35.38
N VAL A 331 3.26 7.52 36.03
CA VAL A 331 3.11 6.22 36.71
C VAL A 331 3.34 6.35 38.21
N HIS A 332 3.00 5.30 38.95
CA HIS A 332 3.16 5.22 40.41
C HIS A 332 2.51 6.38 41.16
N LEU A 333 1.35 6.84 40.68
CA LEU A 333 0.52 7.78 41.41
C LEU A 333 0.20 7.23 42.79
N SER A 334 0.45 8.04 43.81
CA SER A 334 0.17 7.72 45.20
C SER A 334 -0.42 8.94 45.91
N ALA A 335 -1.35 8.68 46.81
CA ALA A 335 -1.96 9.65 47.70
C ALA A 335 -1.78 9.15 49.12
N GLN A 336 -1.27 10.01 50.00
CA GLN A 336 -1.10 9.69 51.42
C GLN A 336 -1.70 10.80 52.26
N ARG A 337 -2.64 10.43 53.13
CA ARG A 337 -3.23 11.36 54.09
C ARG A 337 -2.22 11.69 55.20
N GLN A 338 -2.05 12.96 55.47
CA GLN A 338 -1.14 13.53 56.46
C GLN A 338 -1.87 13.78 57.78
N ALA A 339 -1.11 14.00 58.86
CA ALA A 339 -1.65 14.18 60.21
C ALA A 339 -2.50 15.46 60.35
N ASP A 340 -2.24 16.47 59.52
CA ASP A 340 -3.00 17.72 59.42
C ASP A 340 -4.27 17.60 58.55
N GLY A 341 -4.54 16.42 58.00
CA GLY A 341 -5.70 16.14 57.14
C GLY A 341 -5.45 16.39 55.65
N ALA A 342 -4.31 16.96 55.26
CA ALA A 342 -3.94 17.15 53.86
C ALA A 342 -3.64 15.81 53.17
N ILE A 343 -3.65 15.79 51.84
CA ILE A 343 -3.26 14.63 51.03
C ILE A 343 -2.00 14.99 50.24
N SER A 344 -0.91 14.28 50.50
CA SER A 344 0.31 14.39 49.68
C SER A 344 0.21 13.46 48.48
N LEU A 345 0.43 14.01 47.30
CA LEU A 345 0.41 13.34 46.02
C LEU A 345 1.84 13.18 45.50
N ARG A 346 2.17 12.01 44.94
CA ARG A 346 3.46 11.76 44.27
C ARG A 346 3.24 10.91 43.02
N TRP A 347 4.03 11.18 41.98
CA TRP A 347 4.03 10.45 40.71
C TRP A 347 5.43 10.40 40.09
N ILE A 348 5.60 9.56 39.07
CA ILE A 348 6.84 9.45 38.29
C ILE A 348 6.52 9.79 36.83
N PRO A 349 7.24 10.75 36.20
CA PRO A 349 7.07 11.05 34.79
C PRO A 349 7.43 9.86 33.91
N ARG A 350 6.90 9.85 32.68
CA ARG A 350 7.32 8.88 31.66
C ARG A 350 7.95 9.59 30.48
N SER A 351 9.03 9.01 29.99
CA SER A 351 9.71 9.45 28.78
C SER A 351 9.27 8.57 27.61
N ARG A 352 8.72 9.20 26.57
CA ARG A 352 8.29 8.51 25.34
C ARG A 352 9.44 8.19 24.38
N LEU A 353 10.55 8.94 24.50
CA LEU A 353 11.76 8.79 23.70
C LEU A 353 12.93 8.49 24.63
N GLU A 354 13.78 7.53 24.24
CA GLU A 354 15.03 7.17 24.92
C GLU A 354 14.89 6.84 26.42
N GLY A 355 13.69 6.50 26.89
CA GLY A 355 13.42 6.19 28.30
C GLY A 355 13.94 4.83 28.78
N ASP A 356 14.29 3.94 27.84
CA ASP A 356 14.71 2.56 28.12
C ASP A 356 16.24 2.38 28.15
N ARG A 357 17.01 3.48 28.22
CA ARG A 357 18.47 3.41 28.34
C ARG A 357 18.85 2.89 29.73
N TRP A 358 19.59 1.79 29.75
CA TRP A 358 20.13 1.20 30.98
C TRP A 358 21.37 1.93 31.52
N GLU A 359 22.05 2.68 30.65
CA GLU A 359 23.25 3.46 30.96
C GLU A 359 22.91 4.95 30.90
N GLY A 360 23.40 5.71 31.89
CA GLY A 360 23.21 7.16 31.99
C GLY A 360 22.35 7.59 33.18
N GLU A 361 22.19 8.90 33.35
CA GLU A 361 21.23 9.46 34.30
C GLU A 361 19.82 9.38 33.71
N ASP A 362 18.82 9.13 34.56
CA ASP A 362 17.42 9.13 34.16
C ASP A 362 17.09 10.47 33.49
N ARG A 363 16.65 10.41 32.22
CA ARG A 363 16.13 11.61 31.53
C ARG A 363 14.85 12.06 32.26
N SER A 364 14.97 13.14 33.03
CA SER A 364 13.81 13.87 33.55
C SER A 364 12.90 14.32 32.40
N SER A 365 11.60 14.44 32.68
CA SER A 365 10.70 15.21 31.82
C SER A 365 11.26 16.63 31.69
N ASP A 366 11.39 17.12 30.46
CA ASP A 366 11.79 18.48 30.13
C ASP A 366 10.76 19.12 29.20
N PRO A 367 9.98 20.12 29.67
CA PRO A 367 9.97 20.65 31.02
C PRO A 367 9.29 19.69 32.01
N LEU A 368 9.67 19.81 33.29
CA LEU A 368 9.00 19.13 34.39
C LEU A 368 7.70 19.89 34.71
N ARG A 369 6.64 19.67 33.95
CA ARG A 369 5.36 20.39 34.08
C ARG A 369 4.19 19.42 34.04
N PHE A 370 3.35 19.47 35.07
CA PHE A 370 2.20 18.60 35.24
C PHE A 370 0.94 19.40 35.51
N ARG A 371 -0.22 18.85 35.13
CA ARG A 371 -1.54 19.35 35.48
C ARG A 371 -2.20 18.37 36.41
N VAL A 372 -2.53 18.84 37.61
CA VAL A 372 -3.28 18.09 38.62
C VAL A 372 -4.72 18.59 38.59
N ARG A 373 -5.67 17.67 38.42
CA ARG A 373 -7.10 17.97 38.51
C ARG A 373 -7.72 17.16 39.62
N VAL A 374 -8.61 17.80 40.37
CA VAL A 374 -9.45 17.16 41.39
C VAL A 374 -10.85 17.05 40.81
N LEU A 375 -11.39 15.84 40.76
CA LEU A 375 -12.70 15.55 40.19
C LEU A 375 -13.64 14.97 41.26
N ALA A 376 -14.91 15.30 41.14
CA ALA A 376 -16.04 14.67 41.81
C ALA A 376 -16.96 14.06 40.76
N GLY A 377 -16.79 12.75 40.51
CA GLY A 377 -17.35 12.10 39.33
C GLY A 377 -16.73 12.70 38.06
N GLU A 378 -17.58 13.19 37.16
CA GLU A 378 -17.16 13.84 35.91
C GLU A 378 -16.85 15.34 36.07
N PHE A 379 -17.17 15.93 37.24
CA PHE A 379 -17.01 17.36 37.46
C PHE A 379 -15.63 17.71 37.98
N VAL A 380 -15.00 18.70 37.37
CA VAL A 380 -13.65 19.15 37.74
C VAL A 380 -13.79 20.29 38.76
N LEU A 381 -13.43 20.00 40.00
CA LEU A 381 -13.48 20.95 41.11
C LEU A 381 -12.27 21.88 41.09
N ARG A 382 -11.08 21.32 40.80
CA ARG A 382 -9.83 22.09 40.76
C ARG A 382 -8.97 21.69 39.59
N THR A 383 -8.16 22.65 39.14
CA THR A 383 -7.06 22.44 38.20
C THR A 383 -5.88 23.27 38.66
N SER A 384 -4.73 22.65 38.84
CA SER A 384 -3.47 23.31 39.17
C SER A 384 -2.36 22.81 38.27
N GLU A 385 -1.38 23.66 38.03
CA GLU A 385 -0.14 23.30 37.34
C GLU A 385 1.00 23.21 38.35
N VAL A 386 1.83 22.18 38.20
CA VAL A 386 2.88 21.84 39.16
C VAL A 386 4.18 21.60 38.39
N ALA A 387 5.26 22.23 38.85
CA ALA A 387 6.60 22.10 38.28
C ALA A 387 7.50 21.13 39.08
N ALA A 388 6.89 20.09 39.66
CA ALA A 388 7.49 19.09 40.54
C ALA A 388 6.77 17.75 40.35
N THR A 389 7.35 16.66 40.86
CA THR A 389 6.77 15.30 40.82
C THR A 389 5.88 14.97 42.03
N ASP A 390 5.55 16.00 42.81
CA ASP A 390 4.71 15.92 43.98
C ASP A 390 3.85 17.19 44.12
N ALA A 391 2.71 17.04 44.80
CA ALA A 391 1.82 18.13 45.14
C ALA A 391 1.12 17.84 46.46
N VAL A 392 0.61 18.88 47.11
CA VAL A 392 -0.20 18.75 48.32
C VAL A 392 -1.61 19.25 48.01
N TYR A 393 -2.61 18.44 48.34
CA TYR A 393 -4.01 18.84 48.38
C TYR A 393 -4.37 19.19 49.83
N PRO A 394 -4.41 20.48 50.20
CA PRO A 394 -4.54 20.91 51.60
C PRO A 394 -5.91 20.52 52.19
N ALA A 395 -5.94 20.27 53.51
CA ALA A 395 -7.16 19.92 54.24
C ALA A 395 -8.30 20.94 54.02
N GLU A 396 -7.99 22.24 54.07
CA GLU A 396 -8.95 23.31 53.85
C GLU A 396 -9.61 23.25 52.46
N GLN A 397 -8.86 22.82 51.45
CA GLN A 397 -9.38 22.67 50.09
C GLN A 397 -10.19 21.39 49.95
N ILE A 398 -9.80 20.31 50.62
CA ILE A 398 -10.58 19.07 50.68
C ILE A 398 -11.95 19.34 51.30
N ASP A 399 -11.99 20.03 52.45
CA ASP A 399 -13.24 20.32 53.15
C ASP A 399 -14.16 21.25 52.34
N ALA A 400 -13.59 22.18 51.57
CA ALA A 400 -14.34 23.07 50.69
C ALA A 400 -14.90 22.35 49.45
N ASP A 401 -14.14 21.42 48.88
CA ASP A 401 -14.49 20.70 47.67
C ASP A 401 -15.41 19.50 47.95
N PHE A 402 -15.23 18.87 49.11
CA PHE A 402 -15.95 17.68 49.58
C PHE A 402 -16.50 17.91 50.99
N PRO A 403 -17.51 18.79 51.16
CA PRO A 403 -18.06 19.13 52.48
C PRO A 403 -18.69 17.94 53.20
N ASP A 404 -19.18 16.95 52.45
CA ASP A 404 -19.74 15.69 52.97
C ASP A 404 -18.69 14.56 53.07
N GLY A 405 -17.42 14.87 52.81
CA GLY A 405 -16.31 13.93 52.78
C GLY A 405 -16.05 13.28 51.41
N LEU A 406 -14.92 12.57 51.31
CA LEU A 406 -14.52 11.85 50.10
C LEU A 406 -15.43 10.64 49.85
N PHE A 407 -15.73 10.39 48.58
CA PHE A 407 -16.54 9.26 48.13
C PHE A 407 -15.87 8.58 46.94
N ALA A 408 -16.41 7.45 46.48
CA ALA A 408 -15.80 6.64 45.42
C ALA A 408 -15.57 7.36 44.08
N GLY A 409 -16.23 8.50 43.85
CA GLY A 409 -16.04 9.34 42.67
C GLY A 409 -15.05 10.50 42.87
N ALA A 410 -14.41 10.63 44.04
CA ALA A 410 -13.34 11.59 44.25
C ALA A 410 -12.05 11.07 43.59
N VAL A 411 -11.61 11.73 42.53
CA VAL A 411 -10.49 11.26 41.69
C VAL A 411 -9.48 12.39 41.48
N ILE A 412 -8.20 12.05 41.58
CA ILE A 412 -7.10 12.87 41.10
C ILE A 412 -6.72 12.42 39.70
N GLU A 413 -6.64 13.36 38.76
CA GLU A 413 -6.02 13.17 37.46
C GLU A 413 -4.71 13.95 37.38
N ILE A 414 -3.66 13.30 36.87
CA ILE A 414 -2.36 13.94 36.63
C ILE A 414 -1.94 13.72 35.19
N ALA A 415 -1.74 14.82 34.45
CA ALA A 415 -1.26 14.80 33.08
C ALA A 415 0.13 15.45 32.98
N GLN A 416 1.01 14.86 32.19
CA GLN A 416 2.31 15.46 31.85
C GLN A 416 2.17 16.39 30.64
N TRP A 417 2.87 17.52 30.68
CA TRP A 417 2.98 18.43 29.53
C TRP A 417 4.10 17.98 28.58
N GLY A 418 3.92 18.22 27.29
CA GLY A 418 4.96 18.05 26.29
C GLY A 418 4.91 19.15 25.23
N GLU A 419 6.08 19.55 24.76
CA GLU A 419 6.20 20.55 23.70
C GLU A 419 5.59 20.03 22.39
N GLY A 420 4.89 20.91 21.67
CA GLY A 420 4.24 20.57 20.40
C GLY A 420 2.93 19.77 20.49
N TYR A 421 2.55 19.30 21.69
CA TYR A 421 1.27 18.62 21.94
C TYR A 421 0.44 19.30 23.04
N GLY A 422 1.07 19.68 24.15
CA GLY A 422 0.38 20.16 25.35
C GLY A 422 0.19 19.05 26.37
N TRP A 423 -1.01 18.93 26.94
CA TRP A 423 -1.30 17.94 27.98
C TRP A 423 -1.53 16.55 27.40
N GLY A 424 -0.72 15.58 27.82
CA GLY A 424 -0.85 14.18 27.41
C GLY A 424 -1.97 13.42 28.12
N GLU A 425 -1.87 12.10 28.07
CA GLU A 425 -2.81 11.23 28.76
C GLU A 425 -2.72 11.43 30.29
N SER A 426 -3.86 11.38 30.98
CA SER A 426 -3.91 11.52 32.43
C SER A 426 -3.83 10.17 33.12
N ALA A 427 -3.01 10.09 34.16
CA ALA A 427 -3.08 9.01 35.12
C ALA A 427 -4.12 9.35 36.19
N THR A 428 -4.89 8.36 36.63
CA THR A 428 -5.98 8.56 37.59
C THR A 428 -5.74 7.80 38.89
N LEU A 429 -6.17 8.39 40.00
CA LEU A 429 -6.12 7.80 41.33
C LEU A 429 -7.38 8.19 42.11
N ALA A 430 -8.11 7.20 42.64
CA ALA A 430 -9.21 7.45 43.57
C ALA A 430 -8.65 7.88 44.93
N LEU A 431 -9.26 8.88 45.56
CA LEU A 431 -8.87 9.44 46.86
C LEU A 431 -9.47 8.70 48.06
#